data_AF-A0A914IDC3-F1
#
_entry.id   AF-A0A914IDC3-F1
#
_cell.length_a   1.000
_cell.length_b   1.000
_cell.length_c   1.000
_cell.angle_alpha   90.00
_cell.angle_beta   90.00
_cell.angle_gamma   90.00
#
_symmetry.space_group_name_H-M   'P 1'
#
loop_
_entity.id
_entity.type
_entity.pdbx_description
1 polymer ?
#
loop_
_entity_poly.entity_id
_entity_poly.type
_entity_poly.pdbx_seq_one_letter_code
_entity_poly.pdbx_strand_id
1 'polypeptide(L)'
;MESFLAWMLLNKCEQHSSVKLIVRSFDRSPHLLIWLLEPYVLLTKGVLWAFDFTDTEKNVHSSGNSVPSDVASITFPALKVLYKCFDTLASKQDPRANGCDSSVGILEIPTASCLQLTEMLLSSSLALPPPLRALGQFYVGFIRMKDRVD
;
A
#
# COMPACT_ATOMS: atom_id res chain seq x y z
N MET A 1 -0.27 1.11 14.59
CA MET A 1 0.24 2.37 14.02
C MET A 1 -0.08 2.47 12.53
N GLU A 2 0.21 1.44 11.73
CA GLU A 2 -0.19 1.34 10.32
C GLU A 2 -1.65 1.74 10.05
N SER A 3 -2.60 1.15 10.79
CA SER A 3 -4.03 1.45 10.61
C SER A 3 -4.41 2.91 10.93
N PHE A 4 -3.70 3.56 11.84
CA PHE A 4 -3.92 4.97 12.16
C PHE A 4 -3.43 5.87 11.02
N LEU A 5 -2.26 5.56 10.46
CA LEU A 5 -1.71 6.26 9.30
C LEU A 5 -2.60 6.05 8.07
N ALA A 6 -3.11 4.83 7.87
CA ALA A 6 -4.09 4.54 6.83
C ALA A 6 -5.36 5.38 6.99
N TRP A 7 -5.95 5.39 8.18
CA TRP A 7 -7.15 6.19 8.47
C TRP A 7 -6.93 7.69 8.22
N MET A 8 -5.78 8.22 8.65
CA MET A 8 -5.42 9.61 8.44
C MET A 8 -5.26 9.98 6.96
N LEU A 9 -4.69 9.08 6.14
CA LEU A 9 -4.61 9.25 4.68
C LEU A 9 -5.99 9.17 4.02
N LEU A 10 -6.83 8.23 4.46
CA LEU A 10 -8.18 8.05 3.93
C LEU A 10 -9.07 9.27 4.20
N ASN A 11 -8.99 9.87 5.39
CA ASN A 11 -9.76 11.09 5.71
C ASN A 11 -9.41 12.26 4.79
N LYS A 12 -8.18 12.33 4.27
CA LYS A 12 -7.80 13.35 3.28
C LYS A 12 -8.38 13.08 1.88
N CYS A 13 -8.89 11.88 1.64
CA CYS A 13 -9.53 11.47 0.39
C CYS A 13 -11.05 11.48 0.46
N GLU A 14 -11.67 11.72 1.62
CA GLU A 14 -13.11 11.47 1.82
C GLU A 14 -14.01 12.24 0.81
N GLN A 15 -13.56 13.41 0.37
CA GLN A 15 -14.29 14.28 -0.56
C GLN A 15 -13.80 14.20 -2.02
N HIS A 16 -12.73 13.45 -2.30
CA HIS A 16 -12.07 13.44 -3.60
C HIS A 16 -11.71 12.02 -4.04
N SER A 17 -12.05 11.65 -5.27
CA SER A 17 -11.68 10.34 -5.86
C SER A 17 -10.17 10.15 -6.05
N SER A 18 -9.43 11.27 -6.06
CA SER A 18 -7.99 11.34 -6.25
C SER A 18 -7.42 12.50 -5.44
N VAL A 19 -6.40 12.25 -4.63
CA VAL A 19 -5.72 13.32 -3.87
C VAL A 19 -4.22 13.09 -3.82
N LYS A 20 -3.45 14.18 -3.98
CA LYS A 20 -2.00 14.20 -3.80
C LYS A 20 -1.69 14.85 -2.45
N LEU A 21 -0.81 14.23 -1.69
CA LEU A 21 -0.41 14.67 -0.36
C LEU A 21 1.11 14.67 -0.24
N ILE A 22 1.69 15.78 0.16
CA ILE A 22 3.08 15.82 0.62
C ILE A 22 3.10 15.49 2.11
N VAL A 23 3.78 14.41 2.46
CA VAL A 23 4.05 14.02 3.84
C VAL A 23 5.37 14.67 4.25
N ARG A 24 5.30 15.51 5.27
CA ARG A 24 6.46 16.21 5.82
C ARG A 24 6.52 16.07 7.34
N SER A 25 7.73 16.14 7.89
CA SER A 25 7.90 16.22 9.33
C SER A 25 7.54 17.61 9.86
N PHE A 26 7.42 17.76 11.18
CA PHE A 26 7.11 19.06 11.80
C PHE A 26 8.18 20.14 11.58
N ASP A 27 9.41 19.75 11.28
CA ASP A 27 10.48 20.65 10.80
C ASP A 27 10.26 21.13 9.34
N ARG A 28 9.13 20.75 8.74
CA ARG A 28 8.71 21.01 7.36
C ARG A 28 9.57 20.34 6.29
N SER A 29 10.43 19.38 6.66
CA SER A 29 11.19 18.59 5.71
C SER A 29 10.27 17.62 4.95
N PRO A 30 10.17 17.69 3.61
CA PRO A 30 9.34 16.77 2.82
C PRO A 30 10.00 15.39 2.72
N HIS A 31 9.22 14.33 2.96
CA HIS A 31 9.70 12.93 2.91
C HIS A 31 9.08 12.14 1.77
N LEU A 32 7.76 12.24 1.60
CA LEU A 32 7.00 11.44 0.63
C LEU A 32 5.96 12.28 -0.08
N LEU A 33 5.86 12.16 -1.40
CA LEU A 33 4.64 12.51 -2.12
C LEU A 33 3.80 11.24 -2.25
N ILE A 34 2.60 11.26 -1.68
CA ILE A 34 1.61 10.19 -1.80
C ILE A 34 0.51 10.66 -2.73
N TRP A 35 0.09 9.77 -3.62
CA TRP A 35 -1.05 9.95 -4.49
C TRP A 35 -2.02 8.78 -4.31
N LEU A 36 -3.20 9.11 -3.79
CA LEU A 36 -4.29 8.19 -3.53
C LEU A 36 -5.24 8.24 -4.72
N LEU A 37 -5.48 7.09 -5.35
CA LEU A 37 -6.33 6.92 -6.53
C LEU A 37 -7.27 5.76 -6.25
N GLU A 38 -8.55 6.05 -5.96
CA GLU A 38 -9.53 5.05 -5.52
C GLU A 38 -8.89 4.07 -4.51
N PRO A 39 -8.46 4.59 -3.35
CA PRO A 39 -7.39 3.95 -2.59
C PRO A 39 -7.84 2.65 -1.92
N TYR A 40 -9.13 2.45 -1.68
CA TYR A 40 -9.61 1.26 -0.98
C TYR A 40 -9.52 0.01 -1.85
N VAL A 41 -8.79 -1.00 -1.38
CA VAL A 41 -8.66 -2.32 -2.03
C VAL A 41 -8.78 -3.44 -1.01
N LEU A 42 -9.24 -4.61 -1.46
CA LEU A 42 -9.14 -5.87 -0.71
C LEU A 42 -7.96 -6.67 -1.25
N LEU A 43 -7.02 -7.01 -0.38
CA LEU A 43 -5.86 -7.82 -0.74
C LEU A 43 -5.98 -9.19 -0.11
N THR A 44 -5.60 -10.22 -0.87
CA THR A 44 -5.51 -11.59 -0.39
C THR A 44 -4.06 -12.02 -0.39
N LYS A 45 -3.57 -12.48 0.76
CA LYS A 45 -2.25 -13.09 0.90
C LYS A 45 -2.42 -14.58 1.14
N GLY A 46 -1.82 -15.39 0.28
CA GLY A 46 -1.85 -16.84 0.37
C GLY A 46 -0.80 -17.47 -0.53
N VAL A 47 -0.63 -18.78 -0.41
CA VAL A 47 0.19 -19.57 -1.34
C VAL A 47 -0.73 -20.05 -2.46
N LEU A 48 -0.37 -19.75 -3.70
CA LEU A 48 -1.05 -20.33 -4.85
C LEU A 48 -0.50 -21.75 -5.06
N TRP A 49 -1.33 -22.76 -4.82
CA TRP A 49 -0.97 -24.14 -5.13
C TRP A 49 -1.21 -24.36 -6.62
N ALA A 50 -0.17 -24.71 -7.36
CA ALA A 50 -0.33 -25.24 -8.71
C ALA A 50 -0.97 -26.62 -8.56
N PHE A 51 -2.21 -26.78 -9.06
CA PHE A 51 -2.72 -28.12 -9.31
C PHE A 51 -1.96 -28.65 -10.51
N ASP A 52 -1.05 -29.61 -10.28
CA ASP A 52 -0.43 -30.37 -11.36
C ASP A 52 -1.54 -31.13 -12.11
N PHE A 53 -1.91 -30.64 -13.29
CA PHE A 53 -2.81 -31.32 -14.23
C PHE A 53 -2.08 -32.43 -15.00
N THR A 54 -1.20 -33.18 -14.34
CA THR A 54 -0.54 -34.34 -14.95
C THR A 54 -0.99 -35.60 -14.22
N ASP A 55 -1.83 -36.35 -14.95
CA ASP A 55 -2.12 -37.76 -14.82
C ASP A 55 -2.77 -38.22 -13.50
N THR A 56 -4.07 -38.56 -13.57
CA THR A 56 -4.49 -39.97 -13.56
C THR A 56 -6.03 -40.03 -13.53
N GLU A 57 -6.64 -40.35 -14.67
CA GLU A 57 -7.89 -41.08 -14.68
C GLU A 57 -7.66 -42.42 -13.97
N LYS A 58 -7.99 -42.54 -12.68
CA LYS A 58 -8.33 -43.82 -12.04
C LYS A 58 -8.93 -43.62 -10.65
N ASN A 59 -10.12 -44.21 -10.52
CA ASN A 59 -10.79 -44.67 -9.32
C ASN A 59 -11.54 -43.67 -8.43
N VAL A 60 -12.83 -43.65 -8.72
CA VAL A 60 -13.96 -43.43 -7.82
C VAL A 60 -13.86 -44.36 -6.58
N HIS A 61 -14.23 -43.80 -5.43
CA HIS A 61 -14.46 -44.39 -4.10
C HIS A 61 -13.26 -44.47 -3.14
N SER A 62 -13.08 -43.43 -2.32
CA SER A 62 -13.15 -43.53 -0.84
C SER A 62 -13.13 -42.13 -0.19
N SER A 63 -14.22 -41.84 0.51
CA SER A 63 -14.40 -40.98 1.68
C SER A 63 -13.36 -39.88 1.99
N GLY A 64 -13.78 -38.63 1.77
CA GLY A 64 -13.61 -37.56 2.76
C GLY A 64 -12.18 -37.16 3.13
N ASN A 65 -11.30 -36.95 2.17
CA ASN A 65 -10.08 -36.18 2.42
C ASN A 65 -10.44 -34.69 2.41
N SER A 66 -10.69 -34.16 3.60
CA SER A 66 -10.62 -32.73 3.89
C SER A 66 -9.36 -32.15 3.25
N VAL A 67 -9.55 -31.25 2.29
CA VAL A 67 -8.52 -30.30 1.88
C VAL A 67 -7.88 -29.75 3.16
N PRO A 68 -6.53 -29.78 3.32
CA PRO A 68 -5.92 -29.24 4.52
C PRO A 68 -6.29 -27.75 4.60
N SER A 69 -7.11 -27.41 5.59
CA SER A 69 -7.62 -26.06 5.88
C SER A 69 -6.53 -25.11 6.40
N ASP A 70 -5.25 -25.50 6.28
CA ASP A 70 -4.13 -24.91 7.02
C ASP A 70 -3.25 -23.96 6.20
N VAL A 71 -3.61 -23.66 4.94
CA VAL A 71 -3.08 -22.48 4.24
C VAL A 71 -4.22 -21.51 3.96
N ALA A 72 -4.83 -21.03 5.04
CA ALA A 72 -5.89 -20.03 4.98
C ALA A 72 -5.36 -18.78 4.26
N SER A 73 -5.91 -18.51 3.07
CA SER A 73 -5.69 -17.23 2.39
C SER A 73 -6.32 -16.14 3.23
N ILE A 74 -5.52 -15.17 3.67
CA ILE A 74 -6.00 -14.08 4.51
C ILE A 74 -6.33 -12.90 3.61
N THR A 75 -7.61 -12.55 3.56
CA THR A 75 -8.09 -11.32 2.91
C THR A 75 -8.14 -10.20 3.94
N PHE A 76 -7.65 -9.02 3.58
CA PHE A 76 -7.67 -7.84 4.45
C PHE A 76 -7.85 -6.54 3.63
N PRO A 77 -8.51 -5.52 4.20
CA PRO A 77 -8.60 -4.21 3.58
C PRO A 77 -7.25 -3.49 3.61
N ALA A 78 -6.95 -2.75 2.55
CA ALA A 78 -5.75 -1.94 2.44
C ALA A 78 -5.99 -0.69 1.60
N LEU A 79 -5.12 0.30 1.78
CA LEU A 79 -5.03 1.45 0.89
C LEU A 79 -3.94 1.22 -0.15
N LYS A 80 -4.30 1.23 -1.43
CA LYS A 80 -3.38 1.30 -2.56
C LYS A 80 -2.95 2.75 -2.75
N VAL A 81 -1.64 2.98 -2.77
CA VAL A 81 -1.07 4.31 -2.95
C VAL A 81 0.01 4.29 -4.01
N LEU A 82 0.12 5.38 -4.76
CA LEU A 82 1.31 5.73 -5.51
C LEU A 82 2.18 6.62 -4.63
N TYR A 83 3.46 6.35 -4.51
CA TYR A 83 4.33 7.16 -3.67
C TYR A 83 5.67 7.46 -4.32
N LYS A 84 6.26 8.59 -3.96
CA LYS A 84 7.61 9.01 -4.36
C LYS A 84 8.34 9.50 -3.13
N CYS A 85 9.50 8.93 -2.85
CA CYS A 85 10.38 9.40 -1.78
C CYS A 85 11.18 10.62 -2.23
N PHE A 86 11.49 11.50 -1.30
CA PHE A 86 12.38 12.63 -1.54
C PHE A 86 13.61 12.56 -0.63
N ASP A 87 14.74 12.94 -1.21
CA ASP A 87 15.86 13.46 -0.45
C ASP A 87 15.80 15.01 -0.41
N THR A 88 16.76 15.63 0.28
CA THR A 88 16.84 17.08 0.45
C THR A 88 17.01 17.84 -0.88
N LEU A 89 17.60 17.22 -1.91
CA LEU A 89 17.81 17.88 -3.20
C LEU A 89 16.56 17.74 -4.09
N ALA A 90 16.04 16.52 -4.21
CA ALA A 90 14.87 16.19 -5.01
C ALA A 90 13.62 16.94 -4.54
N SER A 91 13.45 17.11 -3.23
CA SER A 91 12.34 17.90 -2.66
C SER A 91 12.35 19.36 -3.09
N LYS A 92 13.52 19.98 -3.26
CA LYS A 92 13.64 21.38 -3.71
C LYS A 92 13.29 21.54 -5.19
N GLN A 93 13.59 20.53 -6.00
CA GLN A 93 13.39 20.55 -7.44
C GLN A 93 11.97 20.13 -7.86
N ASP A 94 11.23 19.41 -7.02
CA ASP A 94 9.86 18.98 -7.31
C ASP A 94 8.84 20.04 -6.86
N PRO A 95 8.05 20.65 -7.78
CA PRO A 95 7.05 21.66 -7.44
C PRO A 95 6.01 21.20 -6.41
N ARG A 96 5.77 19.89 -6.34
CA ARG A 96 4.81 19.26 -5.42
C ARG A 96 5.35 19.16 -4.01
N ALA A 97 6.67 19.15 -3.84
CA ALA A 97 7.33 19.05 -2.54
C ALA A 97 7.79 20.41 -2.00
N ASN A 98 8.18 21.34 -2.87
CA ASN A 98 8.66 22.66 -2.48
C ASN A 98 7.53 23.70 -2.24
N GLY A 99 6.27 23.31 -2.45
CA GLY A 99 5.11 24.18 -2.24
C GLY A 99 4.71 25.07 -3.42
N CYS A 100 5.32 24.88 -4.59
CA CYS A 100 4.94 25.59 -5.81
C CYS A 100 3.71 24.99 -6.54
N ASP A 101 3.19 23.83 -6.10
CA ASP A 101 1.98 23.20 -6.62
C ASP A 101 0.85 23.23 -5.57
N SER A 102 -0.16 24.07 -5.80
CA SER A 102 -1.33 24.22 -4.92
C SER A 102 -2.33 23.06 -4.99
N SER A 103 -2.18 22.15 -5.95
CA SER A 103 -3.03 20.95 -6.07
C SER A 103 -2.65 19.84 -5.09
N VAL A 104 -1.56 20.03 -4.32
CA VAL A 104 -1.03 19.05 -3.38
C VAL A 104 -1.38 19.45 -1.96
N GLY A 105 -2.14 18.60 -1.27
CA GLY A 105 -2.43 18.77 0.15
C GLY A 105 -1.20 18.46 1.02
N ILE A 106 -1.21 18.93 2.27
CA ILE A 106 -0.10 18.72 3.20
C ILE A 106 -0.54 17.82 4.33
N LEU A 107 0.33 16.87 4.69
CA LEU A 107 0.20 16.01 5.87
C LEU A 107 1.45 16.15 6.74
N GLU A 108 1.31 16.82 7.88
CA GLU A 108 2.39 16.99 8.85
C GLU A 108 2.29 15.95 9.95
N ILE A 109 3.36 15.18 10.16
CA ILE A 109 3.44 14.14 11.19
C ILE A 109 4.82 14.12 11.85
N PRO A 110 5.00 13.45 13.01
CA PRO A 110 6.33 13.29 13.59
C PRO A 110 7.29 12.60 12.63
N THR A 111 8.59 12.97 12.64
CA THR A 111 9.61 12.40 11.76
C THR A 111 9.68 10.87 11.85
N ALA A 112 9.56 10.30 13.06
CA ALA A 112 9.51 8.86 13.25
C ALA A 112 8.35 8.20 12.47
N SER A 113 7.19 8.86 12.41
CA SER A 113 6.04 8.39 11.64
C SER A 113 6.26 8.51 10.12
N CYS A 114 6.96 9.55 9.65
CA CYS A 114 7.35 9.67 8.23
C CYS A 114 8.24 8.47 7.81
N LEU A 115 9.24 8.15 8.62
CA LEU A 115 10.17 7.05 8.34
C LEU A 115 9.46 5.70 8.38
N GLN A 116 8.61 5.47 9.38
CA GLN A 116 7.82 4.25 9.46
C GLN A 116 6.87 4.09 8.28
N LEU A 117 6.19 5.18 7.87
CA LEU A 117 5.34 5.16 6.67
C LEU A 117 6.14 4.80 5.42
N THR A 118 7.34 5.37 5.28
CA THR A 118 8.27 5.05 4.18
C THR A 118 8.65 3.57 4.18
N GLU A 119 9.03 3.03 5.34
CA GLU A 119 9.41 1.62 5.50
C GLU A 119 8.26 0.67 5.14
N MET A 120 7.03 0.96 5.59
CA MET A 120 5.86 0.15 5.25
C MET A 120 5.59 0.15 3.75
N LEU A 121 5.66 1.31 3.09
CA LEU A 121 5.43 1.45 1.66
C LEU A 121 6.52 0.75 0.82
N LEU A 122 7.78 0.86 1.23
CA LEU A 122 8.90 0.16 0.59
C LEU A 122 8.74 -1.36 0.73
N SER A 123 8.47 -1.85 1.94
CA SER A 123 8.29 -3.27 2.23
C SER A 123 7.13 -3.86 1.43
N SER A 124 6.01 -3.14 1.38
CA SER A 124 4.84 -3.50 0.59
C SER A 124 5.15 -3.54 -0.91
N SER A 125 5.85 -2.53 -1.44
CA SER A 125 6.20 -2.47 -2.86
C SER A 125 7.14 -3.63 -3.25
N LEU A 126 8.11 -3.96 -2.41
CA LEU A 126 9.05 -5.07 -2.64
C LEU A 126 8.35 -6.44 -2.70
N ALA A 127 7.22 -6.60 -2.01
CA ALA A 127 6.40 -7.81 -2.08
C ALA A 127 5.72 -8.02 -3.44
N LEU A 128 5.62 -6.98 -4.28
CA LEU A 128 5.06 -7.09 -5.63
C LEU A 128 6.08 -7.66 -6.63
N PRO A 129 5.61 -8.32 -7.70
CA PRO A 129 6.43 -8.60 -8.88
C PRO A 129 7.07 -7.33 -9.43
N PRO A 130 8.33 -7.37 -9.90
CA PRO A 130 9.04 -6.18 -10.38
C PRO A 130 8.25 -5.28 -11.37
N PRO A 131 7.49 -5.81 -12.35
CA PRO A 131 6.71 -4.97 -13.26
C PRO A 131 5.60 -4.16 -12.59
N LEU A 132 5.14 -4.55 -11.40
CA LEU A 132 4.04 -3.91 -10.67
C LEU A 132 4.53 -2.93 -9.60
N ARG A 133 5.85 -2.79 -9.40
CA ARG A 133 6.41 -1.95 -8.32
C ARG A 133 6.37 -0.47 -8.63
N ALA A 134 6.34 -0.09 -9.90
CA ALA A 134 6.47 1.30 -10.31
C ALA A 134 5.53 1.68 -11.46
N LEU A 135 5.08 2.93 -11.44
CA LEU A 135 4.29 3.57 -12.48
C LEU A 135 4.89 4.97 -12.75
N GLY A 136 5.72 5.07 -13.79
CA GLY A 136 6.47 6.29 -14.09
C GLY A 136 7.43 6.64 -12.96
N GLN A 137 7.29 7.84 -12.39
CA GLN A 137 8.11 8.33 -11.27
C GLN A 137 7.61 7.90 -9.88
N PHE A 138 6.56 7.08 -9.81
CA PHE A 138 5.95 6.63 -8.56
C PHE A 138 6.18 5.14 -8.36
N TYR A 139 6.31 4.75 -7.11
CA TYR A 139 6.22 3.37 -6.67
C TYR A 139 4.79 3.05 -6.25
N VAL A 140 4.40 1.79 -6.35
CA VAL A 140 3.12 1.27 -5.88
C VAL A 140 3.33 0.65 -4.51
N GLY A 141 2.50 1.02 -3.55
CA GLY A 141 2.53 0.47 -2.19
C GLY A 141 1.13 0.30 -1.62
N PHE A 142 1.04 -0.48 -0.55
CA PHE A 142 -0.17 -0.81 0.17
C PHE A 142 0.02 -0.57 1.65
N ILE A 143 -1.00 -0.02 2.30
CA ILE A 143 -1.04 0.20 3.74
C ILE A 143 -2.24 -0.58 4.28
N ARG A 144 -1.99 -1.57 5.14
CA ARG A 144 -3.06 -2.41 5.69
C ARG A 144 -3.95 -1.59 6.62
N MET A 145 -5.25 -1.71 6.41
CA MET A 145 -6.25 -1.20 7.32
C MET A 145 -6.55 -2.26 8.37
N LYS A 146 -6.83 -1.84 9.61
CA LYS A 146 -7.50 -2.76 10.54
C LYS A 146 -8.92 -2.94 10.03
N ASP A 147 -9.42 -4.18 10.05
CA ASP A 147 -10.87 -4.38 10.04
C ASP A 147 -11.46 -3.53 11.16
N ARG A 148 -12.57 -2.85 10.89
CA ARG A 148 -13.31 -2.13 11.95
C ARG A 148 -13.48 -3.10 13.12
N VAL A 149 -12.82 -2.80 14.22
CA VAL A 149 -13.07 -3.47 15.49
C VAL A 149 -14.18 -2.66 16.13
N ASP A 150 -15.31 -3.32 16.35
CA ASP A 150 -16.44 -2.83 17.14
C ASP A 150 -16.00 -2.28 18.51
#